data_AF-A0A7X1ZGW4-F1
#
_entry.id   AF-A0A7X1ZGW4-F1
#
_cell.length_a   1.000
_cell.length_b   1.000
_cell.length_c   1.000
_cell.angle_alpha   90.00
_cell.angle_beta   90.00
_cell.angle_gamma   90.00
#
_symmetry.space_group_name_H-M   'P 1'
#
loop_
_entity.id
_entity.type
_entity.pdbx_description
1 polymer ?
#
loop_
_entity_poly.entity_id
_entity_poly.type
_entity_poly.pdbx_seq_one_letter_code
_entity_poly.pdbx_strand_id
1 'polypeptide(L)'
;MSAGDRKRGAADRPAASAAAPTLRARLAHHLDPRLWDGPGLSGLNMAVVGLILLSILVAVLGTEPAVYDGHETAFLVVEISLTSLLVLEYSARVWCSVENPIWGGSRLRFMMTPVALLDLATVVVILATAFDSEGFLMRLAMLLRVLRLARVGRFSLAFDTLVEAVSRRSMELGLSVGVSAGLLLLSSAAMYLVEAETQPEAFGSIPRAMWWSVATLTTVGYGDVYPVTVAGRLFAALTAVTGIGLIAMPTGILASAFSDAFQARREAAGVVDPAAIPNEPAAETPVDQGADPATGPDRATGP
;
A
#
# COMPACT_ATOMS: atom_id res chain seq x y z
N MET A 1 5.91 -70.22 5.85
CA MET A 1 5.31 -68.98 6.39
C MET A 1 5.23 -67.97 5.28
N SER A 2 4.04 -67.84 4.68
CA SER A 2 3.81 -67.12 3.42
C SER A 2 3.46 -65.65 3.64
N ALA A 3 3.90 -64.80 2.72
CA ALA A 3 3.81 -63.34 2.71
C ALA A 3 2.39 -62.79 2.43
N GLY A 4 1.38 -63.30 3.14
CA GLY A 4 -0.04 -62.98 2.91
C GLY A 4 -0.70 -62.02 3.92
N ASP A 5 -0.12 -61.81 5.10
CA ASP A 5 -0.89 -61.27 6.25
C ASP A 5 -0.67 -59.79 6.61
N ARG A 6 0.03 -59.01 5.77
CA ARG A 6 0.32 -57.58 6.06
C ARG A 6 -0.51 -56.55 5.29
N LYS A 7 -1.66 -56.94 4.72
CA LYS A 7 -2.50 -56.05 3.88
C LYS A 7 -3.99 -55.96 4.25
N ARG A 8 -4.37 -56.12 5.53
CA ARG A 8 -5.77 -55.97 5.97
C ARG A 8 -5.95 -55.12 7.23
N GLY A 9 -5.36 -53.92 7.27
CA GLY A 9 -5.52 -53.03 8.44
C GLY A 9 -5.47 -51.52 8.17
N ALA A 10 -5.50 -51.07 6.91
CA ALA A 10 -5.33 -49.65 6.57
C ALA A 10 -6.48 -49.06 5.72
N ALA A 11 -7.68 -49.67 5.78
CA ALA A 11 -8.86 -49.20 5.06
C ALA A 11 -10.06 -49.20 6.01
N ASP A 12 -10.04 -48.27 6.97
CA ASP A 12 -11.23 -47.66 7.61
C ASP A 12 -10.75 -46.72 8.71
N ARG A 13 -10.21 -45.56 8.31
CA ARG A 13 -10.42 -44.37 9.13
C ARG A 13 -11.67 -43.72 8.54
N PRO A 14 -12.77 -43.60 9.30
CA PRO A 14 -13.92 -42.86 8.82
C PRO A 14 -13.43 -41.46 8.45
N ALA A 15 -13.66 -41.06 7.19
CA ALA A 15 -13.52 -39.68 6.79
C ALA A 15 -14.28 -38.85 7.81
N ALA A 16 -13.57 -38.06 8.60
CA ALA A 16 -14.17 -37.16 9.57
C ALA A 16 -15.18 -36.32 8.78
N SER A 17 -16.46 -36.61 8.98
CA SER A 17 -17.58 -35.87 8.41
C SER A 17 -17.28 -34.39 8.63
N ALA A 18 -16.98 -33.66 7.56
CA ALA A 18 -16.75 -32.23 7.60
C ALA A 18 -18.05 -31.59 8.12
N ALA A 19 -18.10 -31.37 9.43
CA ALA A 19 -19.24 -30.74 10.08
C ALA A 19 -19.48 -29.40 9.37
N ALA A 20 -20.75 -29.10 9.08
CA ALA A 20 -21.10 -27.84 8.43
C ALA A 20 -20.42 -26.68 9.18
N PRO A 21 -19.75 -25.76 8.47
CA PRO A 21 -18.97 -24.72 9.13
C PRO A 21 -19.88 -23.93 10.06
N THR A 22 -19.44 -23.75 11.30
CA THR A 22 -20.17 -23.00 12.33
C THR A 22 -20.47 -21.59 11.83
N LEU A 23 -21.53 -20.95 12.34
CA LEU A 23 -21.88 -19.56 11.97
C LEU A 23 -20.70 -18.60 12.15
N ARG A 24 -19.88 -18.84 13.18
CA ARG A 24 -18.63 -18.11 13.44
C ARG A 24 -17.59 -18.34 12.34
N ALA A 25 -17.38 -19.57 11.89
CA ALA A 25 -16.44 -19.88 10.81
C ALA A 25 -16.89 -19.28 9.47
N ARG A 26 -18.20 -19.30 9.18
CA ARG A 26 -18.77 -18.65 7.98
C ARG A 26 -18.58 -17.14 7.99
N LEU A 27 -18.85 -16.49 9.13
CA LEU A 27 -18.62 -15.07 9.32
C LEU A 27 -17.13 -14.72 9.22
N ALA A 28 -16.24 -15.51 9.83
CA ALA A 28 -14.80 -15.32 9.76
C ALA A 28 -14.30 -15.34 8.30
N HIS A 29 -14.77 -16.29 7.50
CA HIS A 29 -14.41 -16.43 6.09
C HIS A 29 -14.78 -15.20 5.24
N HIS A 30 -15.90 -14.55 5.55
CA HIS A 30 -16.31 -13.33 4.84
C HIS A 30 -15.74 -12.04 5.43
N LEU A 31 -15.49 -11.96 6.75
CA LEU A 31 -15.01 -10.74 7.43
C LEU A 31 -13.50 -10.59 7.41
N ASP A 32 -12.75 -11.68 7.36
CA ASP A 32 -11.29 -11.66 7.34
C ASP A 32 -10.79 -11.74 5.89
N PRO A 33 -10.19 -10.66 5.34
CA PRO A 33 -9.66 -10.68 3.97
C PRO A 33 -8.61 -11.75 3.72
N ARG A 34 -7.93 -12.24 4.78
CA ARG A 34 -6.89 -13.28 4.67
C ARG A 34 -7.47 -14.70 4.60
N LEU A 35 -8.74 -14.89 4.98
CA LEU A 35 -9.42 -16.18 4.93
C LEU A 35 -10.31 -16.33 3.69
N TRP A 36 -10.41 -15.29 2.85
CA TRP A 36 -11.25 -15.27 1.67
C TRP A 36 -10.53 -15.90 0.47
N ASP A 37 -11.11 -16.96 -0.09
CA ASP A 37 -10.49 -17.73 -1.19
C ASP A 37 -10.94 -17.25 -2.59
N GLY A 38 -11.92 -16.33 -2.65
CA GLY A 38 -12.45 -15.80 -3.92
C GLY A 38 -11.57 -14.68 -4.51
N PRO A 39 -11.74 -14.36 -5.80
CA PRO A 39 -11.07 -13.20 -6.39
C PRO A 39 -11.54 -11.90 -5.72
N GLY A 40 -10.58 -11.04 -5.34
CA GLY A 40 -10.87 -9.73 -4.75
C GLY A 40 -11.33 -9.78 -3.29
N LEU A 41 -12.20 -8.85 -2.90
CA LEU A 41 -12.76 -8.78 -1.55
C LEU A 41 -14.12 -9.48 -1.50
N SER A 42 -14.45 -10.10 -0.37
CA SER A 42 -15.81 -10.57 -0.10
C SER A 42 -16.82 -9.41 -0.17
N GLY A 43 -18.08 -9.70 -0.52
CA GLY A 43 -19.13 -8.67 -0.56
C GLY A 43 -19.35 -7.97 0.79
N LEU A 44 -19.13 -8.68 1.89
CA LEU A 44 -19.19 -8.10 3.23
C LEU A 44 -18.04 -7.11 3.46
N ASN A 45 -16.81 -7.48 3.09
CA ASN A 45 -15.67 -6.55 3.17
C ASN A 45 -15.88 -5.32 2.26
N MET A 46 -16.45 -5.48 1.06
CA MET A 46 -16.83 -4.34 0.20
C MET A 46 -17.87 -3.43 0.87
N ALA A 47 -18.89 -3.99 1.52
CA ALA A 47 -19.88 -3.22 2.26
C ALA A 47 -19.24 -2.45 3.42
N VAL A 48 -18.28 -3.05 4.14
CA VAL A 48 -17.54 -2.38 5.22
C VAL A 48 -16.66 -1.25 4.66
N VAL A 49 -15.96 -1.47 3.55
CA VAL A 49 -15.21 -0.42 2.87
C VAL A 49 -16.14 0.73 2.46
N GLY A 50 -17.30 0.42 1.88
CA GLY A 50 -18.34 1.41 1.56
C GLY A 50 -18.81 2.18 2.79
N LEU A 51 -19.02 1.51 3.92
CA LEU A 51 -19.40 2.14 5.18
C LEU A 51 -18.32 3.08 5.73
N ILE A 52 -17.03 2.68 5.64
CA ILE A 52 -15.91 3.53 6.02
C ILE A 52 -15.85 4.77 5.12
N LEU A 53 -15.94 4.60 3.80
CA LEU A 53 -15.92 5.71 2.85
C LEU A 53 -17.10 6.67 3.06
N LEU A 54 -18.30 6.14 3.29
CA LEU A 54 -19.47 6.94 3.62
C LEU A 54 -19.29 7.69 4.95
N SER A 55 -18.73 7.03 5.97
CA SER A 55 -18.41 7.68 7.25
C SER A 55 -17.41 8.82 7.10
N ILE A 56 -16.40 8.67 6.23
CA ILE A 56 -15.42 9.73 5.94
C ILE A 56 -16.10 10.87 5.20
N LEU A 57 -16.92 10.56 4.19
CA LEU A 57 -17.65 11.58 3.42
C LEU A 57 -18.55 12.43 4.33
N VAL A 58 -19.35 11.80 5.20
CA VAL A 58 -20.20 12.52 6.16
C VAL A 58 -19.35 13.39 7.10
N ALA A 59 -18.20 12.88 7.57
CA ALA A 59 -17.31 13.65 8.42
C ALA A 59 -16.72 14.88 7.71
N VAL A 60 -16.36 14.76 6.43
CA VAL A 60 -15.88 15.89 5.60
C VAL A 60 -17.00 16.90 5.34
N LEU A 61 -18.21 16.45 5.00
CA LEU A 61 -19.34 17.37 4.82
C LEU A 61 -19.69 18.11 6.12
N GLY A 62 -19.52 17.47 7.27
CA GLY A 62 -19.72 18.09 8.57
C GLY A 62 -18.68 19.17 8.94
N THR A 63 -17.60 19.35 8.15
CA THR A 63 -16.66 20.46 8.36
C THR A 63 -17.04 21.74 7.62
N GLU A 64 -18.00 21.68 6.69
CA GLU A 64 -18.45 22.83 5.91
C GLU A 64 -19.66 23.50 6.60
N PRO A 65 -19.53 24.75 7.10
CA PRO A 65 -20.62 25.43 7.81
C PRO A 65 -21.90 25.55 6.98
N ALA A 66 -21.78 25.78 5.66
CA ALA A 66 -22.92 25.89 4.76
C ALA A 66 -23.78 24.62 4.68
N VAL A 67 -23.22 23.46 5.04
CA VAL A 67 -23.90 22.16 5.03
C VAL A 67 -24.30 21.74 6.45
N TYR A 68 -23.45 22.01 7.42
CA TYR A 68 -23.62 21.57 8.81
C TYR A 68 -24.63 22.43 9.59
N ASP A 69 -24.60 23.75 9.41
CA ASP A 69 -25.43 24.68 10.17
C ASP A 69 -26.91 24.45 9.86
N GLY A 70 -27.72 24.26 10.91
CA GLY A 70 -29.14 23.92 10.79
C GLY A 70 -29.45 22.42 10.59
N HIS A 71 -28.42 21.57 10.42
CA HIS A 71 -28.56 20.11 10.29
C HIS A 71 -27.75 19.34 11.35
N GLU A 72 -27.34 19.99 12.44
CA GLU A 72 -26.37 19.42 13.41
C GLU A 72 -26.88 18.11 14.01
N THR A 73 -28.17 18.05 14.33
CA THR A 73 -28.80 16.85 14.90
C THR A 73 -28.82 15.69 13.89
N ALA A 74 -29.07 16.00 12.60
CA ALA A 74 -29.07 14.98 11.55
C ALA A 74 -27.65 14.41 11.36
N PHE A 75 -26.64 15.27 11.32
CA PHE A 75 -25.23 14.85 11.27
C PHE A 75 -24.85 13.99 12.47
N LEU A 76 -25.25 14.38 13.68
CA LEU A 76 -25.00 13.61 14.89
C LEU A 76 -25.62 12.21 14.81
N VAL A 77 -26.89 12.11 14.41
CA VAL A 77 -27.60 10.82 14.28
C VAL A 77 -26.94 9.93 13.24
N VAL A 78 -26.57 10.48 12.08
CA VAL A 78 -25.89 9.73 11.02
C VAL A 78 -24.50 9.28 11.48
N GLU A 79 -23.71 10.14 12.12
CA GLU A 79 -22.37 9.81 12.59
C GLU A 79 -22.40 8.71 13.66
N ILE A 80 -23.33 8.81 14.61
CA ILE A 80 -23.55 7.77 15.62
C ILE A 80 -23.96 6.48 14.93
N SER A 81 -24.91 6.50 14.01
CA SER A 81 -25.41 5.30 13.32
C SER A 81 -24.31 4.59 12.52
N LEU A 82 -23.56 5.34 11.69
CA LEU A 82 -22.45 4.80 10.89
C LEU A 82 -21.34 4.26 11.79
N THR A 83 -21.04 4.95 12.89
CA THR A 83 -20.01 4.48 13.80
C THR A 83 -20.48 3.24 14.56
N SER A 84 -21.73 3.18 15.04
CA SER A 84 -22.29 1.98 15.68
C SER A 84 -22.22 0.76 14.77
N LEU A 85 -22.51 0.91 13.47
CA LEU A 85 -22.34 -0.16 12.50
C LEU A 85 -20.87 -0.63 12.40
N LEU A 86 -19.90 0.29 12.40
CA LEU A 86 -18.47 -0.03 12.41
C LEU A 86 -17.99 -0.66 13.73
N VAL A 87 -18.61 -0.31 14.86
CA VAL A 87 -18.33 -0.96 16.15
C VAL A 87 -18.83 -2.39 16.15
N LEU A 88 -20.05 -2.62 15.66
CA LEU A 88 -20.61 -3.96 15.52
C LEU A 88 -19.73 -4.83 14.61
N GLU A 89 -19.25 -4.26 13.51
CA GLU A 89 -18.29 -4.88 12.60
C GLU A 89 -17.00 -5.27 13.31
N TYR A 90 -16.39 -4.33 14.04
CA TYR A 90 -15.18 -4.58 14.84
C TYR A 90 -15.40 -5.67 15.88
N SER A 91 -16.52 -5.65 16.61
CA SER A 91 -16.88 -6.68 17.59
C SER A 91 -17.05 -8.05 16.93
N ALA A 92 -17.68 -8.11 15.73
CA ALA A 92 -17.81 -9.34 14.96
C ALA A 92 -16.44 -9.89 14.54
N ARG A 93 -15.49 -9.04 14.14
CA ARG A 93 -14.10 -9.45 13.87
C ARG A 93 -13.41 -10.00 15.11
N VAL A 94 -13.48 -9.32 16.24
CA VAL A 94 -12.89 -9.79 17.52
C VAL A 94 -13.49 -11.13 17.95
N TRP A 95 -14.78 -11.34 17.73
CA TRP A 95 -15.44 -12.62 17.99
C TRP A 95 -14.91 -13.73 17.09
N CYS A 96 -14.77 -13.45 15.79
CA CYS A 96 -14.37 -14.42 14.77
C CYS A 96 -12.85 -14.63 14.69
N SER A 97 -12.03 -13.76 15.28
CA SER A 97 -10.56 -13.80 15.16
C SER A 97 -9.93 -15.09 15.67
N VAL A 98 -10.62 -15.83 16.55
CA VAL A 98 -10.17 -17.14 17.08
C VAL A 98 -10.08 -18.20 15.98
N GLU A 99 -10.86 -18.06 14.89
CA GLU A 99 -10.84 -18.98 13.75
C GLU A 99 -9.62 -18.79 12.85
N ASN A 100 -8.96 -17.62 12.89
CA ASN A 100 -7.77 -17.38 12.09
C ASN A 100 -6.52 -17.92 12.82
N PRO A 101 -5.79 -18.90 12.23
CA PRO A 101 -4.64 -19.54 12.86
C PRO A 101 -3.49 -18.57 13.23
N ILE A 102 -3.36 -17.44 12.51
CA ILE A 102 -2.31 -16.43 12.73
C ILE A 102 -2.33 -15.90 14.17
N TRP A 103 -3.52 -15.80 14.76
CA TRP A 103 -3.70 -15.27 16.11
C TRP A 103 -3.55 -16.33 17.21
N GLY A 104 -3.38 -17.60 16.85
CA GLY A 104 -3.22 -18.71 17.80
C GLY A 104 -4.40 -18.84 18.78
N GLY A 105 -5.61 -18.48 18.34
CA GLY A 105 -6.81 -18.47 19.17
C GLY A 105 -6.93 -17.30 20.17
N SER A 106 -5.95 -16.39 20.21
CA SER A 106 -5.96 -15.24 21.14
C SER A 106 -6.60 -14.00 20.51
N ARG A 107 -7.71 -13.54 21.11
CA ARG A 107 -8.37 -12.27 20.73
C ARG A 107 -7.51 -11.05 21.06
N LEU A 108 -6.75 -11.10 22.14
CA LEU A 108 -5.85 -10.02 22.55
C LEU A 108 -4.78 -9.74 21.49
N ARG A 109 -4.25 -10.80 20.86
CA ARG A 109 -3.26 -10.66 19.79
C ARG A 109 -3.82 -9.91 18.58
N PHE A 110 -5.09 -10.15 18.25
CA PHE A 110 -5.80 -9.40 17.21
C PHE A 110 -6.04 -7.94 17.62
N MET A 111 -6.53 -7.69 18.84
CA MET A 111 -6.82 -6.33 19.33
C MET A 111 -5.57 -5.44 19.41
N MET A 112 -4.40 -6.03 19.61
CA MET A 112 -3.10 -5.31 19.65
C MET A 112 -2.51 -5.03 18.27
N THR A 113 -3.20 -5.37 17.17
CA THR A 113 -2.77 -4.94 15.85
C THR A 113 -2.99 -3.43 15.67
N PRO A 114 -2.10 -2.70 14.97
CA PRO A 114 -2.21 -1.25 14.84
C PRO A 114 -3.57 -0.78 14.34
N VAL A 115 -4.15 -1.52 13.39
CA VAL A 115 -5.44 -1.17 12.80
C VAL A 115 -6.63 -1.48 13.73
N ALA A 116 -6.57 -2.56 14.52
CA ALA A 116 -7.57 -2.84 15.55
C ALA A 116 -7.50 -1.82 16.71
N LEU A 117 -6.30 -1.37 17.04
CA LEU A 117 -6.10 -0.33 18.05
C LEU A 117 -6.70 1.02 17.61
N LEU A 118 -6.57 1.38 16.33
CA LEU A 118 -7.25 2.55 15.76
C LEU A 118 -8.78 2.44 15.85
N ASP A 119 -9.31 1.22 15.67
CA ASP A 119 -10.75 0.98 15.82
C ASP A 119 -11.21 1.22 17.25
N LEU A 120 -10.47 0.64 18.20
CA LEU A 120 -10.71 0.80 19.63
C LEU A 120 -10.58 2.28 20.06
N ALA A 121 -9.54 2.98 19.59
CA ALA A 121 -9.33 4.39 19.87
C ALA A 121 -10.51 5.26 19.41
N THR A 122 -11.11 4.93 18.26
CA THR A 122 -12.30 5.64 17.77
C THR A 122 -13.50 5.44 18.70
N VAL A 123 -13.70 4.22 19.21
CA VAL A 123 -14.79 3.93 20.16
C VAL A 123 -14.58 4.67 21.47
N VAL A 124 -13.35 4.63 22.00
CA VAL A 124 -12.97 5.32 23.23
C VAL A 124 -13.21 6.82 23.10
N VAL A 125 -12.83 7.43 21.97
CA VAL A 125 -13.01 8.87 21.81
C VAL A 125 -14.47 9.26 21.65
N ILE A 126 -15.31 8.50 20.96
CA ILE A 126 -16.75 8.79 20.92
C ILE A 126 -17.37 8.73 22.32
N LEU A 127 -17.00 7.70 23.09
CA LEU A 127 -17.47 7.58 24.47
C LEU A 127 -16.96 8.76 25.30
N ALA A 128 -15.70 9.16 25.16
CA ALA A 128 -15.11 10.28 25.87
C ALA A 128 -15.76 11.63 25.47
N THR A 129 -16.03 11.86 24.19
CA THR A 129 -16.72 13.07 23.70
C THR A 129 -18.15 13.17 24.25
N ALA A 130 -18.83 12.05 24.51
CA ALA A 130 -20.15 12.06 25.13
C ALA A 130 -20.15 12.54 26.60
N PHE A 131 -18.99 12.54 27.27
CA PHE A 131 -18.82 12.98 28.65
C PHE A 131 -17.99 14.28 28.78
N ASP A 132 -17.48 14.84 27.67
CA ASP A 132 -16.61 16.02 27.72
C ASP A 132 -17.40 17.33 27.72
N SER A 133 -17.08 18.19 28.68
CA SER A 133 -17.61 19.55 28.79
C SER A 133 -16.60 20.62 28.34
N GLU A 134 -15.33 20.29 28.11
CA GLU A 134 -14.24 21.28 27.92
C GLU A 134 -13.75 21.43 26.47
N GLY A 135 -14.31 20.68 25.50
CA GLY A 135 -14.12 20.91 24.06
C GLY A 135 -12.75 20.51 23.51
N PHE A 136 -11.78 20.13 24.34
CA PHE A 136 -10.52 19.53 23.91
C PHE A 136 -10.76 18.18 23.20
N LEU A 137 -11.67 17.35 23.72
CA LEU A 137 -11.97 16.06 23.12
C LEU A 137 -12.66 16.19 21.76
N MET A 138 -13.29 17.34 21.46
CA MET A 138 -13.85 17.61 20.13
C MET A 138 -12.74 17.78 19.06
N ARG A 139 -11.63 18.44 19.40
CA ARG A 139 -10.48 18.59 18.49
C ARG A 139 -9.79 17.25 18.24
N LEU A 140 -9.61 16.44 19.29
CA LEU A 140 -9.03 15.10 19.17
C LEU A 140 -9.95 14.15 18.39
N ALA A 141 -11.27 14.26 18.58
CA ALA A 141 -12.26 13.51 17.81
C ALA A 141 -12.17 13.79 16.31
N MET A 142 -11.92 15.05 15.91
CA MET A 142 -11.70 15.41 14.51
C MET A 142 -10.49 14.69 13.90
N LEU A 143 -9.36 14.64 14.60
CA LEU A 143 -8.16 13.93 14.12
C LEU A 143 -8.41 12.42 13.96
N LEU A 144 -9.14 11.82 14.91
CA LEU A 144 -9.47 10.40 14.87
C LEU A 144 -10.48 10.05 13.76
N ARG A 145 -11.35 10.99 13.35
CA ARG A 145 -12.20 10.83 12.16
C ARG A 145 -11.35 10.64 10.90
N VAL A 146 -10.30 11.46 10.71
CA VAL A 146 -9.39 11.33 9.56
C VAL A 146 -8.60 10.03 9.62
N LEU A 147 -8.18 9.61 10.82
CA LEU A 147 -7.50 8.32 11.02
C LEU A 147 -8.38 7.10 10.68
N ARG A 148 -9.71 7.24 10.53
CA ARG A 148 -10.55 6.15 9.99
C ARG A 148 -10.14 5.76 8.57
N LEU A 149 -9.52 6.64 7.79
CA LEU A 149 -8.96 6.30 6.47
C LEU A 149 -7.92 5.18 6.57
N ALA A 150 -7.10 5.18 7.63
CA ALA A 150 -6.12 4.12 7.86
C ALA A 150 -6.78 2.74 8.04
N ARG A 151 -8.07 2.67 8.41
CA ARG A 151 -8.82 1.42 8.47
C ARG A 151 -8.94 0.75 7.11
N VAL A 152 -9.04 1.52 6.01
CA VAL A 152 -9.11 0.99 4.64
C VAL A 152 -7.86 0.18 4.30
N GLY A 153 -6.71 0.57 4.87
CA GLY A 153 -5.43 -0.12 4.70
C GLY A 153 -5.46 -1.61 5.06
N ARG A 154 -6.32 -2.05 5.99
CA ARG A 154 -6.42 -3.47 6.39
C ARG A 154 -6.95 -4.39 5.29
N PHE A 155 -7.68 -3.84 4.33
CA PHE A 155 -8.32 -4.61 3.25
C PHE A 155 -7.40 -4.79 2.05
N SER A 156 -6.31 -4.02 1.99
CA SER A 156 -5.32 -4.17 0.95
C SER A 156 -4.21 -5.07 1.46
N LEU A 157 -4.33 -6.37 1.15
CA LEU A 157 -3.21 -7.32 1.20
C LEU A 157 -1.97 -6.78 0.45
N ALA A 158 -2.18 -5.87 -0.51
CA ALA A 158 -1.12 -5.19 -1.22
C ALA A 158 -0.30 -4.23 -0.33
N PHE A 159 -0.83 -3.70 0.79
CA PHE A 159 -0.02 -2.89 1.71
C PHE A 159 1.04 -3.71 2.44
N ASP A 160 0.73 -4.95 2.86
CA ASP A 160 1.73 -5.82 3.50
C ASP A 160 2.90 -6.08 2.52
N THR A 161 2.57 -6.39 1.26
CA THR A 161 3.55 -6.53 0.18
C THR A 161 4.32 -5.24 -0.09
N LEU A 162 3.66 -4.08 -0.04
CA LEU A 162 4.28 -2.77 -0.24
C LEU A 162 5.27 -2.44 0.87
N VAL A 163 4.86 -2.65 2.13
CA VAL A 163 5.70 -2.40 3.31
C VAL A 163 6.90 -3.33 3.29
N GLU A 164 6.70 -4.61 2.95
CA GLU A 164 7.80 -5.54 2.79
C GLU A 164 8.77 -5.09 1.67
N ALA A 165 8.25 -4.72 0.50
CA ALA A 165 9.06 -4.23 -0.61
C ALA A 165 9.89 -2.98 -0.24
N VAL A 166 9.27 -2.03 0.44
CA VAL A 166 9.92 -0.79 0.89
C VAL A 166 10.95 -1.05 1.99
N SER A 167 10.62 -1.90 2.97
CA SER A 167 11.52 -2.23 4.07
C SER A 167 12.78 -2.97 3.59
N ARG A 168 12.68 -3.77 2.52
CA ARG A 168 13.83 -4.37 1.83
C ARG A 168 14.77 -3.33 1.23
N ARG A 169 14.28 -2.14 0.89
CA ARG A 169 15.05 -1.00 0.37
C ARG A 169 15.28 0.11 1.41
N SER A 170 15.07 -0.17 2.69
CA SER A 170 15.14 0.83 3.77
C SER A 170 16.50 1.53 3.88
N MET A 171 17.61 0.84 3.62
CA MET A 171 18.94 1.44 3.62
C MET A 171 19.13 2.47 2.49
N GLU A 172 18.69 2.14 1.27
CA GLU A 172 18.75 3.02 0.10
C GLU A 172 17.87 4.25 0.31
N LEU A 173 16.65 4.06 0.83
CA LEU A 173 15.74 5.14 1.18
C LEU A 173 16.30 6.01 2.31
N GLY A 174 16.90 5.39 3.34
CA GLY A 174 17.56 6.11 4.43
C GLY A 174 18.71 6.98 3.94
N LEU A 175 19.53 6.47 3.03
CA LEU A 175 20.60 7.24 2.38
C LEU A 175 20.02 8.41 1.58
N SER A 176 18.97 8.19 0.79
CA SER A 176 18.29 9.24 0.03
C SER A 176 17.72 10.35 0.93
N VAL A 177 17.10 9.98 2.06
CA VAL A 177 16.61 10.94 3.06
C VAL A 177 17.78 11.68 3.72
N GLY A 178 18.88 10.99 4.03
CA GLY A 178 20.08 11.61 4.58
C GLY A 178 20.70 12.66 3.65
N VAL A 179 20.84 12.33 2.36
CA VAL A 179 21.31 13.27 1.33
C VAL A 179 20.35 14.45 1.17
N SER A 180 19.04 14.18 1.16
CA SER A 180 18.00 15.23 1.15
C SER A 180 18.11 16.19 2.32
N ALA A 181 18.25 15.66 3.54
CA ALA A 181 18.41 16.47 4.74
C ALA A 181 19.70 17.30 4.70
N GLY A 182 20.80 16.71 4.23
CA GLY A 182 22.08 17.41 4.06
C GLY A 182 21.98 18.58 3.08
N LEU A 183 21.40 18.36 1.90
CA LEU A 183 21.20 19.41 0.89
C LEU A 183 20.26 20.51 1.36
N LEU A 184 19.18 20.13 2.07
CA LEU A 184 18.26 21.07 2.69
C LEU A 184 18.97 21.96 3.71
N LEU A 185 19.77 21.39 4.61
CA LEU A 185 20.54 22.16 5.59
C LEU A 185 21.57 23.06 4.92
N LEU A 186 22.29 22.55 3.92
CA LEU A 186 23.29 23.32 3.16
C LEU A 186 22.66 24.50 2.42
N SER A 187 21.54 24.26 1.73
CA SER A 187 20.80 25.31 1.00
C SER A 187 20.27 26.38 1.96
N SER A 188 19.73 25.96 3.11
CA SER A 188 19.22 26.87 4.14
C SER A 188 20.32 27.74 4.77
N ALA A 189 21.48 27.14 5.06
CA ALA A 189 22.63 27.86 5.58
C ALA A 189 23.19 28.84 4.54
N ALA A 190 23.26 28.44 3.26
CA ALA A 190 23.68 29.32 2.17
C ALA A 190 22.73 30.52 2.01
N MET A 191 21.42 30.30 2.05
CA MET A 191 20.44 31.39 2.00
C MET A 191 20.52 32.31 3.20
N TYR A 192 20.65 31.77 4.41
CA TYR A 192 20.88 32.57 5.60
C TYR A 192 22.10 33.50 5.41
N LEU A 193 23.23 32.96 4.92
CA LEU A 193 24.44 33.76 4.74
C LEU A 193 24.31 34.89 3.71
N VAL A 194 23.51 34.70 2.64
CA VAL A 194 23.43 35.67 1.54
C VAL A 194 22.18 36.56 1.55
N GLU A 195 21.15 36.20 2.31
CA GLU A 195 19.88 36.95 2.38
C GLU A 195 19.50 37.42 3.79
N ALA A 196 20.17 36.99 4.87
CA ALA A 196 19.74 37.36 6.23
C ALA A 196 19.77 38.88 6.48
N GLU A 197 20.73 39.60 5.91
CA GLU A 197 20.83 41.06 6.07
C GLU A 197 19.77 41.81 5.25
N THR A 198 19.45 41.33 4.04
CA THR A 198 18.47 41.96 3.15
C THR A 198 17.04 41.62 3.52
N GLN A 199 16.81 40.41 4.02
CA GLN A 199 15.49 39.87 4.32
C GLN A 199 15.50 39.13 5.68
N PRO A 200 15.71 39.83 6.81
CA PRO A 200 15.78 39.21 8.13
C PRO A 200 14.47 38.51 8.54
N GLU A 201 13.34 38.93 7.98
CA GLU A 201 12.05 38.27 8.21
C GLU A 201 11.87 36.95 7.45
N ALA A 202 12.59 36.72 6.37
CA ALA A 202 12.50 35.47 5.62
C ALA A 202 13.68 34.54 5.91
N PHE A 203 14.88 35.12 6.01
CA PHE A 203 16.13 34.39 6.06
C PHE A 203 16.95 34.70 7.31
N GLY A 204 16.41 35.42 8.31
CA GLY A 204 17.15 35.82 9.52
C GLY A 204 17.52 34.69 10.49
N SER A 205 17.20 33.44 10.18
CA SER A 205 17.74 32.27 10.87
C SER A 205 17.71 31.05 9.94
N ILE A 206 18.59 30.08 10.18
CA ILE A 206 18.63 28.84 9.37
C ILE A 206 17.26 28.13 9.34
N PRO A 207 16.52 27.98 10.46
CA PRO A 207 15.16 27.41 10.42
C PRO A 207 14.17 28.20 9.56
N ARG A 208 14.26 29.53 9.51
CA ARG A 208 13.40 30.34 8.63
C ARG A 208 13.77 30.13 7.16
N ALA A 209 15.06 30.15 6.84
CA ALA A 209 15.57 29.83 5.50
C ALA A 209 15.20 28.39 5.06
N MET A 210 15.05 27.48 6.02
CA MET A 210 14.65 26.09 5.80
C MET A 210 13.28 25.95 5.14
N TRP A 211 12.33 26.83 5.46
CA TRP A 211 11.03 26.85 4.81
C TRP A 211 11.16 27.04 3.29
N TRP A 212 11.95 28.04 2.88
CA TRP A 212 12.23 28.28 1.46
C TRP A 212 12.96 27.11 0.81
N SER A 213 13.97 26.53 1.48
CA SER A 213 14.72 25.38 0.97
C SER A 213 13.81 24.16 0.78
N VAL A 214 12.91 23.87 1.73
CA VAL A 214 11.91 22.80 1.60
C VAL A 214 11.03 23.04 0.39
N ALA A 215 10.43 24.22 0.27
CA ALA A 215 9.54 24.54 -0.84
C ALA A 215 10.25 24.46 -2.20
N THR A 216 11.53 24.86 -2.27
CA THR A 216 12.31 24.88 -3.51
C THR A 216 12.81 23.49 -3.89
N LEU A 217 13.44 22.75 -2.96
CA LEU A 217 13.98 21.41 -3.22
C LEU A 217 12.89 20.38 -3.51
N THR A 218 11.68 20.57 -2.96
CA THR A 218 10.52 19.72 -3.26
C THR A 218 9.75 20.19 -4.50
N THR A 219 10.23 21.22 -5.22
CA THR A 219 9.62 21.79 -6.43
C THR A 219 8.22 22.37 -6.23
N VAL A 220 7.81 22.65 -4.98
CA VAL A 220 6.52 23.28 -4.65
C VAL A 220 6.53 24.76 -5.01
N GLY A 221 7.52 25.51 -4.52
CA GLY A 221 7.76 26.90 -4.90
C GLY A 221 6.56 27.84 -4.75
N TYR A 222 5.97 27.95 -3.55
CA TYR A 222 4.82 28.84 -3.28
C TYR A 222 5.03 30.30 -3.71
N GLY A 223 6.28 30.78 -3.69
CA GLY A 223 6.65 32.15 -4.07
C GLY A 223 6.38 33.21 -3.00
N ASP A 224 6.01 32.79 -1.79
CA ASP A 224 5.84 33.61 -0.59
C ASP A 224 7.17 34.18 -0.07
N VAL A 225 8.26 33.42 -0.24
CA VAL A 225 9.62 33.81 0.10
C VAL A 225 10.55 33.48 -1.07
N TYR A 226 11.48 34.38 -1.42
CA TYR A 226 12.49 34.14 -2.46
C TYR A 226 13.71 35.06 -2.28
N PRO A 227 14.91 34.64 -2.73
CA PRO A 227 16.10 35.47 -2.64
C PRO A 227 16.06 36.65 -3.61
N VAL A 228 16.46 37.82 -3.13
CA VAL A 228 16.48 39.06 -3.92
C VAL A 228 17.89 39.47 -4.33
N THR A 229 18.91 38.98 -3.62
CA THR A 229 20.32 39.29 -3.94
C THR A 229 20.80 38.50 -5.15
N VAL A 230 21.84 39.01 -5.81
CA VAL A 230 22.47 38.33 -6.95
C VAL A 230 23.04 36.98 -6.52
N ALA A 231 23.75 36.94 -5.38
CA ALA A 231 24.30 35.70 -4.82
C ALA A 231 23.19 34.70 -4.44
N GLY A 232 22.12 35.17 -3.78
CA GLY A 232 20.97 34.35 -3.42
C GLY A 232 20.29 33.74 -4.64
N ARG A 233 20.10 34.50 -5.72
CA ARG A 233 19.54 33.99 -6.98
C ARG A 233 20.42 32.93 -7.65
N LEU A 234 21.74 33.08 -7.61
CA LEU A 234 22.66 32.06 -8.13
C LEU A 234 22.57 30.75 -7.34
N PHE A 235 22.58 30.83 -6.00
CA PHE A 235 22.40 29.66 -5.14
C PHE A 235 21.00 29.05 -5.26
N ALA A 236 19.98 29.86 -5.49
CA ALA A 236 18.62 29.37 -5.76
C ALA A 236 18.54 28.60 -7.07
N ALA A 237 19.15 29.10 -8.15
CA ALA A 237 19.21 28.39 -9.41
C ALA A 237 19.91 27.02 -9.25
N LEU A 238 21.02 26.98 -8.53
CA LEU A 238 21.72 25.71 -8.22
C LEU A 238 20.86 24.77 -7.38
N THR A 239 20.19 25.31 -6.35
CA THR A 239 19.29 24.54 -5.46
C THR A 239 18.10 23.96 -6.23
N ALA A 240 17.52 24.71 -7.15
CA ALA A 240 16.42 24.23 -7.99
C ALA A 240 16.84 23.05 -8.86
N VAL A 241 18.02 23.10 -9.47
CA VAL A 241 18.57 22.00 -10.29
C VAL A 241 18.85 20.77 -9.44
N THR A 242 19.45 20.92 -8.26
CA THR A 242 19.70 19.77 -7.36
C THR A 242 18.42 19.16 -6.79
N GLY A 243 17.36 19.96 -6.60
CA GLY A 243 16.04 19.48 -6.18
C GLY A 243 15.44 18.41 -7.11
N ILE A 244 15.65 18.55 -8.43
CA ILE A 244 15.20 17.55 -9.41
C ILE A 244 15.86 16.19 -9.15
N GLY A 245 17.18 16.19 -8.95
CA GLY A 245 17.94 14.97 -8.62
C GLY A 245 17.54 14.38 -7.27
N LEU A 246 17.16 15.24 -6.32
CA LEU A 246 16.72 14.85 -5.00
C LEU A 246 15.45 13.99 -5.02
N ILE A 247 14.44 14.42 -5.79
CA ILE A 247 13.16 13.71 -5.92
C ILE A 247 13.32 12.42 -6.75
N ALA A 248 14.25 12.42 -7.72
CA ALA A 248 14.48 11.28 -8.60
C ALA A 248 14.95 10.02 -7.84
N MET A 249 15.84 10.17 -6.84
CA MET A 249 16.37 9.03 -6.07
C MET A 249 15.30 8.20 -5.32
N PRO A 250 14.53 8.77 -4.36
CA PRO A 250 13.55 8.00 -3.60
C PRO A 250 12.43 7.48 -4.51
N THR A 251 12.05 8.24 -5.54
CA THR A 251 11.06 7.82 -6.53
C THR A 251 11.54 6.60 -7.32
N GLY A 252 12.79 6.60 -7.78
CA GLY A 252 13.38 5.46 -8.50
C GLY A 252 13.50 4.21 -7.63
N ILE A 253 13.93 4.37 -6.36
CA ILE A 253 14.02 3.26 -5.40
C ILE A 253 12.63 2.65 -5.15
N LEU A 254 11.61 3.49 -4.93
CA LEU A 254 10.23 3.03 -4.73
C LEU A 254 9.67 2.34 -5.98
N ALA A 255 9.90 2.89 -7.17
CA ALA A 255 9.46 2.29 -8.43
C ALA A 255 10.08 0.90 -8.66
N SER A 256 11.37 0.76 -8.36
CA SER A 256 12.08 -0.53 -8.39
C SER A 256 11.50 -1.51 -7.38
N ALA A 257 11.34 -1.09 -6.11
CA ALA A 257 10.76 -1.91 -5.05
C ALA A 257 9.37 -2.44 -5.42
N PHE A 258 8.52 -1.60 -6.00
CA PHE A 258 7.18 -2.01 -6.42
C PHE A 258 7.21 -2.95 -7.61
N SER A 259 8.09 -2.70 -8.59
CA SER A 259 8.26 -3.57 -9.75
C SER A 259 8.71 -4.97 -9.33
N ASP A 260 9.71 -5.07 -8.45
CA ASP A 260 10.19 -6.33 -7.88
C ASP A 260 9.06 -7.08 -7.17
N ALA A 261 8.26 -6.36 -6.36
CA ALA A 261 7.15 -6.95 -5.62
C ALA A 261 6.03 -7.46 -6.52
N PHE A 262 5.70 -6.74 -7.60
CA PHE A 262 4.71 -7.18 -8.58
C PHE A 262 5.21 -8.37 -9.41
N GLN A 263 6.49 -8.40 -9.79
CA GLN A 263 7.09 -9.52 -10.50
C GLN A 263 7.08 -10.79 -9.65
N ALA A 264 7.56 -10.72 -8.40
CA ALA A 264 7.55 -11.85 -7.48
C ALA A 264 6.13 -12.44 -7.28
N ARG A 265 5.10 -11.58 -7.27
CA ARG A 265 3.70 -12.01 -7.16
C ARG A 265 3.19 -12.68 -8.45
N ARG A 266 3.63 -12.25 -9.63
CA ARG A 266 3.28 -12.89 -10.92
C ARG A 266 3.94 -14.26 -11.07
N GLU A 267 5.22 -14.36 -10.70
CA GLU A 267 5.96 -15.62 -10.68
C GLU A 267 5.32 -16.63 -9.72
N ALA A 268 4.98 -16.20 -8.50
CA ALA A 268 4.27 -17.04 -7.53
C ALA A 268 2.87 -17.49 -7.99
N ALA A 269 2.22 -16.70 -8.85
CA ALA A 269 0.93 -17.03 -9.45
C ALA A 269 1.05 -17.93 -10.70
N GLY A 270 2.27 -18.33 -11.10
CA GLY A 270 2.50 -19.18 -12.27
C GLY A 270 2.19 -18.50 -13.60
N VAL A 271 2.10 -17.16 -13.63
CA VAL A 271 1.89 -16.40 -14.87
C VAL A 271 3.24 -16.29 -15.57
N VAL A 272 3.52 -17.21 -16.49
CA VAL A 272 4.71 -17.17 -17.36
C VAL A 272 4.60 -15.96 -18.28
N ASP A 273 5.62 -15.12 -18.29
CA ASP A 273 5.73 -13.99 -19.21
C ASP A 273 5.80 -14.52 -20.66
N PRO A 274 4.85 -14.17 -21.57
CA PRO A 274 4.94 -14.57 -22.96
C PRO A 274 6.20 -14.03 -23.67
N ALA A 275 6.87 -13.00 -23.11
CA ALA A 275 8.16 -12.51 -23.61
C ALA A 275 9.36 -13.38 -23.19
N ALA A 276 9.18 -14.33 -22.27
CA ALA A 276 10.22 -15.23 -21.78
C ALA A 276 10.26 -16.58 -22.53
N ILE A 277 9.44 -16.78 -23.56
CA ILE A 277 9.59 -17.94 -24.45
C ILE A 277 10.93 -17.76 -25.17
N PRO A 278 11.95 -18.60 -24.93
CA PRO A 278 13.18 -18.56 -25.71
C PRO A 278 12.76 -18.77 -27.16
N ASN A 279 13.21 -17.89 -28.07
CA ASN A 279 13.08 -18.16 -29.51
C ASN A 279 13.63 -19.56 -29.75
N GLU A 280 12.77 -20.53 -30.02
CA GLU A 280 13.21 -21.84 -30.48
C GLU A 280 14.11 -21.57 -31.70
N PRO A 281 15.32 -22.13 -31.77
CA PRO A 281 16.11 -22.03 -32.98
C PRO A 281 15.26 -22.60 -34.11
N ALA A 282 14.97 -21.76 -35.10
CA ALA A 282 14.16 -22.12 -36.26
C ALA A 282 14.65 -23.47 -36.77
N ALA A 283 13.78 -24.47 -36.76
CA ALA A 283 14.08 -25.79 -37.29
C ALA A 283 14.68 -25.61 -38.69
N GLU A 284 15.95 -26.00 -38.86
CA GLU A 284 16.58 -26.05 -40.17
C GLU A 284 15.69 -26.93 -41.06
N THR A 285 14.99 -26.30 -42.00
CA THR A 285 14.32 -26.99 -43.08
C THR A 285 15.36 -27.83 -43.81
N PRO A 286 15.18 -29.15 -43.97
CA PRO A 286 16.12 -29.96 -44.73
C PRO A 286 16.21 -29.41 -46.15
N VAL A 287 17.42 -29.07 -46.58
CA VAL A 287 17.73 -28.71 -47.97
C VAL A 287 17.35 -29.89 -48.85
N ASP A 288 16.36 -29.66 -49.73
CA ASP A 288 15.98 -30.54 -50.82
C ASP A 288 17.17 -30.70 -51.77
N GLN A 289 17.88 -31.83 -51.67
CA GLN A 289 18.92 -32.20 -52.62
C GLN A 289 18.26 -32.71 -53.90
N GLY A 290 18.01 -31.77 -54.81
CA GLY A 290 17.51 -32.04 -56.14
C GLY A 290 18.40 -33.00 -56.94
N ALA A 291 17.72 -33.96 -57.59
CA ALA A 291 17.99 -34.58 -58.89
C ALA A 291 19.43 -34.51 -59.45
N ASP A 292 20.07 -35.67 -59.54
CA ASP A 292 21.25 -35.94 -60.34
C ASP A 292 20.87 -36.14 -61.83
N PRO A 293 21.36 -35.34 -62.79
CA PRO A 293 21.11 -35.52 -64.21
C PRO A 293 22.39 -35.97 -64.94
N ALA A 294 22.71 -37.26 -64.93
CA ALA A 294 23.79 -37.78 -65.78
C ALA A 294 23.69 -39.28 -66.06
N THR A 295 22.92 -39.68 -67.06
CA THR A 295 23.30 -40.79 -67.96
C THR A 295 22.73 -40.53 -69.36
N GLY A 296 23.63 -40.19 -70.28
CA GLY A 296 23.34 -39.97 -71.70
C GLY A 296 23.20 -41.29 -72.48
N PRO A 297 22.86 -41.21 -73.78
CA PRO A 297 22.38 -42.34 -74.57
C PRO A 297 23.55 -43.16 -75.15
N ASP A 298 23.43 -44.48 -75.10
CA ASP A 298 24.34 -45.38 -75.82
C ASP A 298 23.70 -45.79 -77.16
N ARG A 299 24.41 -45.48 -78.25
CA ARG A 299 24.08 -45.89 -79.62
C ARG A 299 24.86 -47.17 -79.92
N ALA A 300 24.17 -48.25 -80.25
CA ALA A 300 24.74 -49.35 -81.01
C ALA A 300 23.73 -49.84 -82.07
N THR A 301 24.00 -49.45 -83.30
CA THR A 301 23.59 -50.14 -84.54
C THR A 301 24.22 -51.53 -84.58
N GLY A 302 23.51 -52.50 -85.16
CA GLY A 302 23.92 -53.91 -85.35
C GLY A 302 25.15 -54.13 -86.26
N PRO A 303 25.38 -55.34 -86.79
CA PRO A 303 24.43 -56.42 -87.09
C PRO A 303 24.34 -57.56 -86.06
#